data_AF-A0A842XX50-F1
#
_entry.id   AF-A0A842XX50-F1
#
_cell.length_a   1.000
_cell.length_b   1.000
_cell.length_c   1.000
_cell.angle_alpha   90.00
_cell.angle_beta   90.00
_cell.angle_gamma   90.00
#
_symmetry.space_group_name_H-M   'P 1'
#
loop_
_entity.id
_entity.type
_entity.pdbx_description
1 polymer ?
#
loop_
_entity_poly.entity_id
_entity_poly.type
_entity_poly.pdbx_seq_one_letter_code
_entity_poly.pdbx_strand_id
1 'polypeptide(L)'
;MNPIDEIQTTETNIGQGKKKIKKFKRKCKVVRVAQAKGWRNVVVHDPKSDAKYFFGKVQNSPPEITPGEELYVGFEDLMYDLPDRKHKIILMTLDGFQLDWTMV
;
A
#
# COMPACT_ATOMS: atom_id res chain seq x y z
N MET A 1 -5.06 -3.73 21.58
CA MET A 1 -5.48 -2.63 20.67
C MET A 1 -5.40 -3.16 19.26
N ASN A 2 -6.54 -3.42 18.62
CA ASN A 2 -6.56 -3.94 17.26
C ASN A 2 -6.19 -2.81 16.30
N PRO A 3 -5.14 -2.94 15.46
CA PRO A 3 -4.86 -1.94 14.43
C PRO A 3 -6.03 -1.98 13.44
N ILE A 4 -6.83 -0.93 13.44
CA ILE A 4 -8.08 -0.82 12.70
C ILE A 4 -7.78 -0.99 11.21
N ASP A 5 -8.33 -2.04 10.59
CA ASP A 5 -8.48 -2.06 9.15
C ASP A 5 -9.62 -1.10 8.80
N GLU A 6 -9.32 0.04 8.19
CA GLU A 6 -10.37 0.85 7.59
C GLU A 6 -10.74 0.21 6.25
N ILE A 7 -11.90 -0.44 6.21
CA ILE A 7 -12.42 -1.11 5.01
C ILE A 7 -13.43 -0.19 4.32
N GLN A 8 -13.10 0.25 3.10
CA GLN A 8 -14.01 0.94 2.21
C GLN A 8 -14.30 0.03 1.01
N THR A 9 -15.57 -0.31 0.79
CA THR A 9 -15.98 -1.06 -0.40
C THR A 9 -16.64 -0.11 -1.38
N THR A 10 -16.17 -0.09 -2.63
CA THR A 10 -16.76 0.71 -3.70
C THR A 10 -17.28 -0.21 -4.79
N GLU A 11 -18.51 0.00 -5.23
CA GLU A 11 -19.04 -0.66 -6.43
C GLU A 11 -18.62 0.14 -7.66
N THR A 12 -18.04 -0.54 -8.66
CA THR A 12 -17.66 0.09 -9.92
C THR A 12 -18.18 -0.75 -11.09
N ASN A 13 -18.75 -0.07 -12.08
CA ASN A 13 -19.18 -0.70 -13.33
C ASN A 13 -17.95 -0.95 -14.20
N ILE A 14 -17.72 -2.21 -14.58
CA ILE A 14 -16.60 -2.61 -15.44
C ILE A 14 -17.17 -3.45 -16.60
N GLY A 15 -17.17 -2.90 -17.81
CA GLY A 15 -17.72 -3.58 -18.99
C GLY A 15 -19.20 -3.91 -18.85
N GLN A 16 -19.57 -5.18 -19.02
CA GLN A 16 -20.96 -5.69 -18.89
C GLN A 16 -21.33 -6.14 -17.46
N GLY A 17 -20.54 -5.84 -16.42
CA GLY A 17 -20.80 -6.29 -15.05
C GLY A 17 -20.45 -5.27 -13.96
N LYS A 18 -20.99 -5.48 -12.75
CA LYS A 18 -20.62 -4.74 -11.53
C LYS A 18 -19.57 -5.53 -10.76
N LYS A 19 -18.39 -4.96 -10.52
CA LYS A 19 -17.38 -5.54 -9.62
C LYS A 19 -17.35 -4.75 -8.31
N LYS A 20 -17.38 -5.47 -7.19
CA LYS A 20 -17.13 -4.90 -5.87
C LYS A 20 -15.62 -4.82 -5.68
N ILE A 21 -15.07 -3.62 -5.60
CA ILE A 21 -13.66 -3.40 -5.30
C ILE A 21 -13.57 -3.17 -3.80
N LYS A 22 -12.89 -4.06 -3.08
CA LYS A 22 -12.59 -3.84 -1.68
C LYS A 22 -11.30 -3.04 -1.56
N LYS A 23 -11.37 -1.96 -0.79
CA LYS A 23 -10.21 -1.20 -0.34
C LYS A 23 -10.10 -1.39 1.16
N PHE A 24 -8.95 -1.78 1.65
CA PHE A 24 -8.68 -1.70 3.08
C PHE A 24 -7.27 -1.19 3.32
N LYS A 25 -7.07 -0.42 4.38
CA LYS A 25 -5.74 0.01 4.82
C LYS A 25 -5.45 -0.48 6.23
N ARG A 26 -4.20 -0.83 6.49
CA ARG A 26 -3.71 -1.30 7.79
C ARG A 26 -2.36 -0.68 8.11
N LYS A 27 -2.08 -0.48 9.40
CA LYS A 27 -0.79 0.06 9.85
C LYS A 27 0.35 -0.90 9.50
N CYS A 28 1.45 -0.36 9.01
CA CYS A 28 2.71 -1.06 8.78
C CYS A 28 3.86 -0.27 9.38
N LYS A 29 5.00 -0.94 9.58
CA LYS A 29 6.23 -0.30 10.04
C LYS A 29 7.27 -0.24 8.93
N VAL A 30 7.92 0.89 8.76
CA VAL A 30 9.07 1.02 7.87
C VAL A 30 10.23 0.23 8.46
N VAL A 31 10.78 -0.71 7.70
CA VAL A 31 11.92 -1.54 8.16
C VAL A 31 13.21 -1.18 7.42
N ARG A 32 13.12 -0.58 6.23
CA ARG A 32 14.28 -0.15 5.47
C ARG A 32 13.93 1.03 4.57
N VAL A 33 14.84 1.99 4.52
CA VAL A 33 14.84 3.08 3.53
C VAL A 33 16.21 3.09 2.87
N ALA A 34 16.25 3.15 1.53
CA ALA A 34 17.49 3.27 0.77
C ALA A 34 17.33 4.36 -0.29
N GLN A 35 18.25 5.32 -0.30
CA GLN A 35 18.22 6.43 -1.24
C GLN A 35 18.53 5.96 -2.67
N ALA A 36 17.81 6.52 -3.64
CA ALA A 36 18.04 6.37 -5.06
C ALA A 36 18.05 7.77 -5.73
N LYS A 37 18.49 7.86 -6.99
CA LYS A 37 18.55 9.15 -7.69
C LYS A 37 17.13 9.64 -8.02
N GLY A 38 16.64 10.59 -7.23
CA GLY A 38 15.30 11.21 -7.36
C GLY A 38 14.17 10.52 -6.59
N TRP A 39 14.45 9.37 -5.96
CA TRP A 39 13.48 8.52 -5.26
C TRP A 39 14.15 7.85 -4.06
N ARG A 40 13.36 7.17 -3.25
CA ARG A 40 13.84 6.25 -2.22
C ARG A 40 13.08 4.94 -2.31
N ASN A 41 13.82 3.87 -2.08
CA ASN A 41 13.27 2.54 -1.90
C ASN A 41 12.83 2.40 -0.44
N VAL A 42 11.58 2.02 -0.22
CA VAL A 42 11.01 1.81 1.11
C VAL A 42 10.54 0.36 1.22
N VAL A 43 10.95 -0.30 2.29
CA VAL A 43 10.40 -1.60 2.69
C VAL A 43 9.62 -1.42 3.96
N VAL A 44 8.39 -1.92 3.96
CA VAL A 44 7.53 -1.94 5.15
C VAL A 44 7.20 -3.37 5.55
N HIS A 45 7.01 -3.58 6.84
CA HIS A 45 6.48 -4.81 7.42
C HIS A 45 5.04 -4.58 7.82
N ASP A 46 4.15 -5.42 7.31
CA ASP A 46 2.79 -5.49 7.80
C ASP A 46 2.70 -6.56 8.90
N PRO A 47 2.49 -6.18 10.17
CA PRO A 47 2.46 -7.12 11.28
C PRO A 47 1.27 -8.07 11.22
N LYS A 48 0.20 -7.75 10.48
CA LYS A 48 -1.01 -8.58 10.43
C LYS A 48 -0.82 -9.81 9.53
N SER A 49 -0.17 -9.66 8.38
CA SER A 49 0.15 -10.77 7.48
C SER A 49 1.58 -11.31 7.63
N ASP A 50 2.38 -10.67 8.48
CA ASP A 50 3.82 -10.91 8.61
C ASP A 50 4.59 -10.77 7.28
N ALA A 51 4.02 -10.05 6.31
CA ALA A 51 4.62 -9.84 5.00
C ALA A 51 5.46 -8.56 4.96
N LYS A 52 6.45 -8.56 4.06
CA LYS A 52 7.23 -7.36 3.71
C LYS A 52 6.87 -6.91 2.30
N TYR A 53 6.66 -5.62 2.13
CA TYR A 53 6.34 -5.02 0.84
C TYR A 53 7.43 -4.02 0.45
N PHE A 54 7.86 -4.08 -0.81
CA PHE A 54 8.87 -3.21 -1.39
C PHE A 54 8.23 -2.18 -2.31
N PHE A 55 8.59 -0.90 -2.09
CA PHE A 55 8.16 0.25 -2.86
C PHE A 55 9.41 0.94 -3.41
N GLY A 56 9.53 1.00 -4.73
CA GLY A 56 10.77 1.41 -5.40
C GLY A 56 10.79 2.86 -5.88
N LYS A 57 9.65 3.56 -5.80
CA LYS A 57 9.48 4.90 -6.41
C LYS A 57 8.85 5.90 -5.44
N VAL A 58 9.10 5.74 -4.14
CA VAL A 58 8.67 6.76 -3.17
C VAL A 58 9.47 8.03 -3.43
N GLN A 59 8.78 9.18 -3.53
CA GLN A 59 9.44 10.46 -3.75
C GLN A 59 10.36 10.86 -2.59
N ASN A 60 11.46 11.55 -2.91
CA ASN A 60 12.38 12.13 -1.92
C ASN A 60 11.90 13.46 -1.34
N SER A 61 10.88 14.08 -1.94
CA SER A 61 10.23 15.24 -1.35
C SER A 61 9.64 14.89 0.02
N PRO A 62 9.46 15.89 0.90
CA PRO A 62 8.75 15.69 2.16
C PRO A 62 7.42 14.94 1.97
N PRO A 63 7.02 14.09 2.93
CA PRO A 63 7.65 13.90 4.24
C PRO A 63 8.92 13.05 4.21
N GLU A 64 9.84 13.30 5.16
CA GLU A 64 10.93 12.36 5.44
C GLU A 64 10.33 11.05 5.98
N ILE A 65 10.92 9.91 5.63
CA ILE A 65 10.47 8.58 6.03
C ILE A 65 11.67 7.87 6.62
N THR A 66 11.52 7.37 7.83
CA THR A 66 12.61 6.75 8.59
C THR A 66 12.28 5.32 9.01
N PRO A 67 13.28 4.42 9.12
CA PRO A 67 13.06 3.11 9.72
C PRO A 67 12.47 3.23 11.14
N GLY A 68 11.46 2.41 11.44
CA GLY A 68 10.70 2.42 12.69
C GLY A 68 9.39 3.21 12.62
N GLU A 69 9.23 4.06 11.62
CA GLU A 69 8.03 4.89 11.43
C GLU A 69 6.78 4.06 11.06
N GLU A 70 5.61 4.53 11.50
CA GLU A 70 4.33 3.93 11.15
C GLU A 70 3.73 4.59 9.90
N LEU A 71 3.31 3.77 8.95
CA LEU A 71 2.61 4.16 7.73
C LEU A 71 1.36 3.28 7.55
N TYR A 72 0.60 3.52 6.48
CA TYR A 72 -0.46 2.62 6.05
C TYR A 72 -0.08 1.86 4.78
N VAL A 73 -0.43 0.57 4.72
CA VAL A 73 -0.53 -0.18 3.47
C VAL A 73 -2.00 -0.41 3.13
N GLY A 74 -2.40 0.07 1.96
CA GLY A 74 -3.70 -0.13 1.34
C GLY A 74 -3.68 -1.31 0.38
N PHE A 75 -4.79 -2.04 0.27
CA PHE A 75 -4.99 -3.12 -0.69
C PHE A 75 -6.20 -2.77 -1.53
N GLU A 76 -6.03 -2.76 -2.84
CA GLU A 76 -7.07 -2.50 -3.82
C GLU A 76 -7.16 -3.68 -4.77
N ASP A 77 -8.34 -4.29 -4.89
CA ASP A 77 -8.57 -5.36 -5.86
C ASP A 77 -8.31 -4.88 -7.29
N LEU A 78 -7.67 -5.71 -8.10
CA LEU A 78 -7.48 -5.42 -9.51
C LEU A 78 -8.82 -5.49 -10.25
N MET A 79 -8.98 -4.61 -11.24
CA MET A 79 -10.16 -4.59 -12.11
C MET A 79 -10.30 -5.89 -12.92
N TYR A 80 -9.17 -6.49 -13.30
CA TYR A 80 -9.06 -7.75 -14.02
C TYR A 80 -8.33 -8.79 -13.17
N ASP A 81 -8.68 -10.06 -13.35
CA ASP A 81 -8.04 -11.14 -12.62
C ASP A 81 -6.72 -11.49 -13.31
N LEU A 82 -5.60 -11.32 -12.61
CA LEU A 82 -4.31 -11.85 -13.03
C LEU A 82 -4.08 -13.20 -12.34
N PRO A 83 -3.47 -14.19 -13.03
CA PRO A 83 -3.27 -15.54 -12.47
C PRO A 83 -2.56 -15.53 -11.12
N ASP A 84 -1.55 -14.66 -10.97
CA ASP A 84 -0.65 -14.65 -9.82
C ASP A 84 -0.81 -13.42 -8.92
N ARG A 85 -1.65 -12.44 -9.31
CA ARG A 85 -1.77 -11.16 -8.61
C ARG A 85 -3.21 -10.73 -8.44
N LYS A 86 -3.61 -10.47 -7.20
CA LYS A 86 -5.00 -10.12 -6.88
C LYS A 86 -5.20 -8.67 -6.46
N HIS A 87 -4.13 -8.02 -5.99
CA HIS A 87 -4.23 -6.71 -5.36
C HIS A 87 -3.10 -5.77 -5.82
N LYS A 88 -3.46 -4.50 -5.96
CA LYS A 88 -2.53 -3.38 -5.88
C LYS A 88 -2.31 -3.06 -4.41
N ILE A 89 -1.05 -2.98 -4.00
CA ILE A 89 -0.66 -2.61 -2.64
C ILE A 89 -0.16 -1.18 -2.67
N ILE A 90 -0.74 -0.31 -1.84
CA ILE A 90 -0.52 1.14 -1.87
C ILE A 90 0.14 1.55 -0.56
N LEU A 91 1.27 2.27 -0.62
CA LEU A 91 1.88 2.86 0.56
C LEU A 91 1.33 4.26 0.78
N MET A 92 0.92 4.57 2.01
CA MET A 92 0.37 5.88 2.37
C MET A 92 0.93 6.36 3.71
N THR A 93 1.04 7.67 3.86
CA THR A 93 1.22 8.34 5.16
C THR A 93 -0.02 8.19 6.05
N LEU A 94 0.11 8.53 7.34
CA LEU A 94 -0.99 8.40 8.30
C LEU A 94 -2.16 9.37 8.06
N ASP A 95 -1.93 10.48 7.37
CA ASP A 95 -2.96 11.40 6.89
C ASP A 95 -3.61 10.95 5.57
N GLY A 96 -3.17 9.83 5.00
CA GLY A 96 -3.78 9.22 3.82
C GLY A 96 -3.17 9.64 2.48
N PHE A 97 -2.09 10.41 2.47
CA PHE A 97 -1.38 10.74 1.22
C PHE A 97 -0.65 9.53 0.66
N GLN A 98 -0.85 9.24 -0.63
CA GLN A 98 -0.22 8.11 -1.31
C GLN A 98 1.24 8.42 -1.64
N LEU A 99 2.13 7.53 -1.22
CA LEU A 99 3.57 7.64 -1.41
C LEU A 99 4.08 6.86 -2.63
N ASP A 100 3.59 5.63 -2.83
CA ASP A 100 3.92 4.74 -3.95
C ASP A 100 2.91 3.58 -3.98
N TRP A 101 3.01 2.72 -4.98
CA TRP A 101 2.28 1.45 -5.03
C TRP A 101 3.12 0.35 -5.67
N THR A 102 2.78 -0.89 -5.36
CA THR A 102 3.41 -2.09 -5.92
C THR A 102 2.35 -3.15 -6.19
N MET A 103 2.74 -4.19 -6.91
CA MET A 103 1.94 -5.39 -7.15
C MET A 103 2.82 -6.58 -6.87
N VAL A 104 2.36 -7.47 -5.97
CA VAL A 104 3.03 -8.72 -5.63
C VAL A 104 2.20 -9.85 -6.19
#